data_AF-A0A1V4QY23-F1
#
_entry.id   AF-A0A1V4QY23-F1
#
_cell.length_a   1.000
_cell.length_b   1.000
_cell.length_c   1.000
_cell.angle_alpha   90.00
_cell.angle_beta   90.00
_cell.angle_gamma   90.00
#
_symmetry.space_group_name_H-M   'P 1'
#
loop_
_entity.id
_entity.type
_entity.pdbx_description
1 polymer ?
#
loop_
_entity_poly.entity_id
_entity_poly.type
_entity_poly.pdbx_seq_one_letter_code
_entity_poly.pdbx_strand_id
1 'polypeptide(L)'
;MGFGDELMLNCDGPAPIEVPMHSAPLSVDWDGDGEVDVLVGSQYSNTIGMPWDGIFFFRNIGSNEKPFFDRPLRLHARGVEHELRWYSKTPVTDESGFISEYYLRFKLFDWFGTGRLDVITISLADEYIKIYRNTGVRDHNGLPVLELAQKIPQPKCVKHTGYPGIRILDWFGDGRPTLIVSCTGDAVFALPRPERSLVLTTRPGGFFWRTAIRWRATGRSICATGRAKGDVI
;
A
#
# COMPACT_ATOMS: atom_id res chain seq x y z
N MET A 1 -2.00 30.25 7.12
CA MET A 1 -1.28 29.42 8.11
C MET A 1 -1.48 27.98 7.67
N GLY A 2 -0.40 27.28 7.34
CA GLY A 2 -0.44 25.93 6.78
C GLY A 2 -0.47 24.90 7.89
N PHE A 3 -1.30 23.87 7.73
CA PHE A 3 -1.49 22.81 8.72
C PHE A 3 -0.21 21.96 8.88
N GLY A 4 0.63 22.39 9.82
CA GLY A 4 1.68 21.64 10.51
C GLY A 4 1.79 22.03 12.00
N ASP A 5 0.88 22.91 12.48
CA ASP A 5 1.01 23.59 13.78
C ASP A 5 0.25 22.94 14.95
N GLU A 6 -0.50 21.85 14.71
CA GLU A 6 -1.12 21.05 15.79
C GLU A 6 -0.48 19.65 15.97
N LEU A 7 0.46 19.26 15.10
CA LEU A 7 1.30 18.07 15.30
C LEU A 7 2.63 18.52 15.92
N MET A 8 2.57 18.90 17.18
CA MET A 8 3.73 19.23 18.02
C MET A 8 4.39 17.92 18.44
N LEU A 9 5.26 17.38 17.59
CA LEU A 9 6.00 16.16 17.89
C LEU A 9 7.32 16.49 18.57
N ASN A 10 7.53 15.92 19.76
CA ASN A 10 8.74 15.97 20.57
C ASN A 10 9.19 17.34 21.08
N CYS A 11 8.26 18.19 21.51
CA CYS A 11 8.62 19.32 22.37
C CYS A 11 8.88 18.77 23.80
N ASP A 12 10.15 18.67 24.20
CA ASP A 12 10.60 18.39 25.58
C ASP A 12 10.57 16.93 26.08
N GLY A 13 10.65 15.92 25.19
CA GLY A 13 10.82 14.51 25.59
C GLY A 13 10.28 13.50 24.57
N PRO A 14 10.30 12.19 24.88
CA PRO A 14 9.66 11.18 24.05
C PRO A 14 8.14 11.44 24.00
N ALA A 15 7.63 11.86 22.84
CA ALA A 15 6.22 12.06 22.60
C ALA A 15 5.70 11.07 21.53
N PRO A 16 4.43 10.64 21.59
CA PRO A 16 3.87 9.77 20.57
C PRO A 16 3.80 10.50 19.21
N ILE A 17 4.12 9.78 18.12
CA ILE A 17 3.79 10.23 16.76
C ILE A 17 2.30 9.95 16.55
N GLU A 18 1.49 11.00 16.62
CA GLU A 18 0.07 10.90 16.37
C GLU A 18 -0.23 10.96 14.87
N VAL A 19 -0.87 9.89 14.40
CA VAL A 19 -1.61 9.89 13.14
C VAL A 19 -3.03 9.45 13.44
N PRO A 20 -4.02 9.95 12.66
CA PRO A 20 -5.38 9.44 12.72
C PRO A 20 -5.48 7.91 12.54
N MET A 21 -6.69 7.39 12.73
CA MET A 21 -6.97 5.96 12.87
C MET A 21 -6.28 5.05 11.83
N HIS A 22 -6.05 3.80 12.23
CA HIS A 22 -5.56 2.71 11.38
C HIS A 22 -4.15 2.89 10.82
N SER A 23 -3.26 3.40 11.66
CA SER A 23 -1.83 3.52 11.37
C SER A 23 -1.19 2.18 11.00
N ALA A 24 -0.34 2.22 9.97
CA ALA A 24 0.49 1.10 9.54
C ALA A 24 1.87 1.64 9.16
N PRO A 25 2.73 1.96 10.14
CA PRO A 25 4.03 2.58 9.89
C PRO A 25 5.00 1.61 9.20
N LEU A 26 5.86 2.15 8.36
CA LEU A 26 6.98 1.50 7.70
C LEU A 26 8.24 2.31 8.00
N SER A 27 9.26 1.65 8.54
CA SER A 27 10.60 2.23 8.76
C SER A 27 11.44 2.07 7.49
N VAL A 28 11.98 3.17 6.96
CA VAL A 28 12.72 3.19 5.69
C VAL A 28 13.55 4.47 5.61
N ASP A 29 14.78 4.40 5.10
CA ASP A 29 15.53 5.59 4.66
C ASP A 29 14.93 6.06 3.33
N TRP A 30 13.95 6.96 3.39
CA TRP A 30 13.12 7.32 2.23
C TRP A 30 13.73 8.46 1.45
N ASP A 31 14.29 9.45 2.13
CA ASP A 31 14.96 10.58 1.51
C ASP A 31 16.42 10.27 1.10
N GLY A 32 17.00 9.18 1.61
CA GLY A 32 18.31 8.67 1.20
C GLY A 32 19.47 9.32 1.96
N ASP A 33 19.22 9.89 3.13
CA ASP A 33 20.24 10.53 3.96
C ASP A 33 20.98 9.55 4.90
N GLY A 34 20.52 8.30 4.97
CA GLY A 34 21.10 7.24 5.79
C GLY A 34 20.45 7.09 7.18
N GLU A 35 19.54 7.98 7.55
CA GLU A 35 18.75 7.90 8.77
C GLU A 35 17.40 7.22 8.49
N VAL A 36 16.97 6.35 9.40
CA VAL A 36 15.72 5.60 9.22
C VAL A 36 14.53 6.50 9.51
N ASP A 37 13.77 6.82 8.46
CA ASP A 37 12.52 7.58 8.53
C ASP A 37 11.30 6.70 8.82
N VAL A 38 10.15 7.35 8.96
CA VAL A 38 8.84 6.68 9.06
C VAL A 38 7.88 7.17 7.96
N LEU A 39 7.38 6.23 7.16
CA LEU A 39 6.20 6.42 6.32
C LEU A 39 4.99 5.77 6.97
N VAL A 40 3.85 6.44 7.01
CA VAL A 40 2.64 5.92 7.65
C VAL A 40 1.38 6.33 6.91
N GLY A 41 0.48 5.36 6.76
CA GLY A 41 -0.86 5.58 6.25
C GLY A 41 -1.75 6.06 7.37
N SER A 42 -2.57 7.06 7.08
CA SER A 42 -3.57 7.61 7.98
C SER A 42 -4.95 7.44 7.36
N GLN A 43 -5.93 7.16 8.21
CA GLN A 43 -7.34 7.10 7.82
C GLN A 43 -8.17 7.91 8.80
N TYR A 44 -9.25 8.47 8.27
CA TYR A 44 -10.06 9.48 8.94
C TYR A 44 -9.28 10.76 9.25
N SER A 45 -10.04 11.85 9.37
CA SER A 45 -9.52 13.10 9.91
C SER A 45 -10.06 13.30 11.33
N ASN A 46 -9.18 13.65 12.26
CA ASN A 46 -9.54 14.11 13.61
C ASN A 46 -9.75 15.64 13.66
N THR A 47 -9.41 16.37 12.59
CA THR A 47 -9.43 17.85 12.56
C THR A 47 -9.99 18.39 11.25
N ILE A 48 -10.85 19.41 11.34
CA ILE A 48 -11.41 20.08 10.15
C ILE A 48 -10.27 20.63 9.28
N GLY A 49 -10.19 20.18 8.02
CA GLY A 49 -9.17 20.63 7.06
C GLY A 49 -7.99 19.68 6.85
N MET A 50 -7.80 18.66 7.69
CA MET A 50 -6.90 17.56 7.35
C MET A 50 -7.50 16.69 6.23
N PRO A 51 -6.67 16.19 5.29
CA PRO A 51 -7.13 15.20 4.34
C PRO A 51 -7.61 13.96 5.12
N TRP A 52 -8.71 13.40 4.65
CA TRP A 52 -9.40 12.31 5.35
C TRP A 52 -8.58 11.02 5.35
N ASP A 53 -7.71 10.81 4.37
CA ASP A 53 -6.84 9.65 4.27
C ASP A 53 -5.51 10.08 3.62
N GLY A 54 -4.45 9.27 3.75
CA GLY A 54 -3.25 9.41 2.93
C GLY A 54 -1.97 8.94 3.58
N ILE A 55 -0.85 9.14 2.87
CA ILE A 55 0.49 8.69 3.31
C ILE A 55 1.31 9.88 3.79
N PHE A 56 1.76 9.82 5.03
CA PHE A 56 2.61 10.83 5.66
C PHE A 56 4.03 10.32 5.84
N PHE A 57 4.98 11.24 5.69
CA PHE A 57 6.41 11.04 5.87
C PHE A 57 6.89 11.83 7.07
N PHE A 58 7.59 11.16 7.99
CA PHE A 58 8.24 11.76 9.15
C PHE A 58 9.74 11.55 8.98
N ARG A 59 10.45 12.64 8.68
CA ARG A 59 11.91 12.66 8.57
C ARG A 59 12.54 12.44 9.93
N ASN A 60 13.51 11.53 10.02
CA ASN A 60 14.38 11.47 11.18
C ASN A 60 15.46 12.58 11.08
N ILE A 61 15.30 13.67 11.81
CA ILE A 61 16.29 14.75 11.93
C ILE A 61 17.27 14.54 13.10
N GLY A 62 17.22 13.38 13.76
CA GLY A 62 18.12 12.94 14.81
C GLY A 62 19.22 12.00 14.27
N SER A 63 19.36 10.83 14.89
CA SER A 63 20.17 9.73 14.35
C SER A 63 19.45 8.38 14.52
N ASN A 64 19.98 7.32 13.93
CA ASN A 64 19.48 5.96 14.10
C ASN A 64 19.54 5.46 15.55
N GLU A 65 20.53 5.90 16.33
CA GLU A 65 20.65 5.59 17.76
C GLU A 65 19.70 6.44 18.62
N LYS A 66 19.40 7.66 18.19
CA LYS A 66 18.55 8.60 18.91
C LYS A 66 17.61 9.31 17.93
N PRO A 67 16.56 8.62 17.46
CA PRO A 67 15.67 9.16 16.44
C PRO A 67 14.89 10.35 16.97
N PHE A 68 14.76 11.37 16.13
CA PHE A 68 13.97 12.56 16.43
C PHE A 68 13.27 12.99 15.15
N PHE A 69 11.95 12.97 15.16
CA PHE A 69 11.17 13.17 13.93
C PHE A 69 10.67 14.59 13.78
N ASP A 70 10.82 15.14 12.58
CA ASP A 70 10.25 16.45 12.21
C ASP A 70 8.74 16.36 11.94
N ARG A 71 8.11 17.51 11.72
CA ARG A 71 6.72 17.63 11.29
C ARG A 71 6.46 16.80 10.04
N PRO A 72 5.26 16.18 9.92
CA PRO A 72 4.98 15.33 8.79
C PRO A 72 4.89 16.09 7.49
N LEU A 73 5.48 15.50 6.46
CA LEU A 73 5.23 15.87 5.07
C LEU A 73 4.19 14.94 4.47
N ARG A 74 3.44 15.45 3.50
CA ARG A 74 2.49 14.68 2.71
C ARG A 74 3.23 14.02 1.56
N LEU A 75 3.04 12.72 1.36
CA LEU A 75 3.64 12.02 0.23
C LEU A 75 2.86 12.30 -1.06
N HIS A 76 3.52 12.90 -2.04
CA HIS A 76 2.89 13.29 -3.30
C HIS A 76 3.36 12.44 -4.47
N ALA A 77 2.55 12.36 -5.52
CA ALA A 77 2.93 11.80 -6.81
C ALA A 77 2.30 12.57 -7.97
N ARG A 78 2.94 12.51 -9.14
CA ARG A 78 2.34 12.97 -10.40
C ARG A 78 1.23 12.02 -10.85
N GLY A 79 0.17 12.56 -11.43
CA GLY A 79 -0.94 11.78 -11.96
C GLY A 79 -1.80 11.10 -10.87
N VAL A 80 -1.81 11.63 -9.64
CA VAL A 80 -2.71 11.14 -8.60
C VAL A 80 -4.16 11.40 -9.04
N GLU A 81 -4.88 10.31 -9.28
CA GLU A 81 -6.30 10.33 -9.57
C GLU A 81 -7.06 10.47 -8.24
N HIS A 82 -7.61 11.67 -7.95
CA HIS A 82 -8.47 11.89 -6.79
C HIS A 82 -9.91 11.42 -7.08
N GLU A 83 -10.51 10.66 -6.17
CA GLU A 83 -11.97 10.54 -6.16
C GLU A 83 -12.59 11.88 -5.71
N LEU A 84 -13.45 12.43 -6.55
CA LEU A 84 -14.36 13.52 -6.19
C LEU A 84 -15.44 12.97 -5.25
N ARG A 85 -15.16 12.88 -3.95
CA ARG A 85 -16.18 12.57 -2.94
C ARG A 85 -16.80 13.85 -2.38
N TRP A 86 -17.97 13.70 -1.77
CA TRP A 86 -18.77 14.81 -1.23
C TRP A 86 -18.02 15.67 -0.19
N TYR A 87 -16.96 15.15 0.44
CA TYR A 87 -16.09 15.88 1.36
C TYR A 87 -14.70 16.23 0.80
N SER A 88 -14.24 15.58 -0.28
CA SER A 88 -12.94 15.84 -0.92
C SER A 88 -13.13 16.64 -2.21
N LYS A 89 -13.28 17.96 -2.06
CA LYS A 89 -13.33 18.91 -3.19
C LYS A 89 -11.94 19.39 -3.60
N THR A 90 -10.92 18.53 -3.58
CA THR A 90 -9.60 18.91 -4.10
C THR A 90 -9.63 18.75 -5.62
N PRO A 91 -9.43 19.82 -6.41
CA PRO A 91 -9.34 19.70 -7.87
C PRO A 91 -8.20 18.74 -8.24
N VAL A 92 -8.45 17.85 -9.20
CA VAL A 92 -7.38 17.13 -9.88
C VAL A 92 -6.58 18.18 -10.64
N THR A 93 -5.35 18.40 -10.21
CA THR A 93 -4.38 19.17 -11.00
C THR A 93 -3.43 18.17 -11.63
N ASP A 94 -2.97 18.42 -12.85
CA ASP A 94 -1.90 17.62 -13.50
C ASP A 94 -0.54 17.79 -12.79
N GLU A 95 -0.52 18.62 -11.75
CA GLU A 95 0.58 18.87 -10.82
C GLU A 95 0.61 17.80 -9.72
N SER A 96 1.77 17.62 -9.09
CA SER A 96 2.00 16.58 -8.09
C SER A 96 0.94 16.59 -6.97
N GLY A 97 0.07 15.58 -6.92
CA GLY A 97 -1.04 15.47 -5.99
C GLY A 97 -0.71 14.64 -4.75
N PHE A 98 -1.44 14.86 -3.66
CA PHE A 98 -1.27 14.10 -2.42
C PHE A 98 -1.85 12.68 -2.56
N ILE A 99 -1.06 11.63 -2.25
CA ILE A 99 -1.54 10.24 -2.30
C ILE A 99 -2.52 9.99 -1.15
N SER A 100 -3.81 10.14 -1.45
CA SER A 100 -4.93 10.07 -0.52
C SER A 100 -6.05 9.24 -1.14
N GLU A 101 -6.30 8.05 -0.59
CA GLU A 101 -7.32 7.11 -1.07
C GLU A 101 -8.15 6.59 0.11
N TYR A 102 -9.43 6.30 -0.10
CA TYR A 102 -10.33 5.88 0.97
C TYR A 102 -9.91 4.53 1.56
N TYR A 103 -9.71 4.45 2.88
CA TYR A 103 -9.25 3.23 3.54
C TYR A 103 -7.93 2.69 2.94
N LEU A 104 -7.02 3.60 2.62
CA LEU A 104 -5.74 3.29 2.01
C LEU A 104 -4.92 2.32 2.88
N ARG A 105 -4.31 1.33 2.22
CA ARG A 105 -3.13 0.61 2.69
C ARG A 105 -2.04 0.73 1.64
N PHE A 106 -0.78 0.78 2.07
CA PHE A 106 0.34 0.84 1.14
C PHE A 106 1.49 -0.08 1.53
N LYS A 107 2.33 -0.38 0.55
CA LYS A 107 3.61 -1.08 0.70
C LYS A 107 4.68 -0.42 -0.15
N LEU A 108 5.93 -0.58 0.28
CA LEU A 108 7.12 -0.18 -0.46
C LEU A 108 7.78 -1.42 -1.03
N PHE A 109 8.12 -1.39 -2.31
CA PHE A 109 8.81 -2.48 -2.98
C PHE A 109 9.48 -1.96 -4.27
N ASP A 110 10.64 -2.50 -4.65
CA ASP A 110 11.23 -2.22 -5.97
C ASP A 110 10.45 -2.98 -7.05
N TRP A 111 9.31 -2.41 -7.46
CA TRP A 111 8.35 -3.04 -8.35
C TRP A 111 8.88 -3.13 -9.77
N PHE A 112 9.66 -2.12 -10.18
CA PHE A 112 10.20 -2.01 -11.53
C PHE A 112 11.64 -2.54 -11.66
N GLY A 113 12.24 -3.07 -10.60
CA GLY A 113 13.61 -3.62 -10.62
C GLY A 113 14.68 -2.55 -10.84
N THR A 114 14.42 -1.32 -10.38
CA THR A 114 15.28 -0.16 -10.59
C THR A 114 16.28 0.08 -9.47
N GLY A 115 16.23 -0.74 -8.41
CA GLY A 115 16.97 -0.54 -7.17
C GLY A 115 16.39 0.56 -6.28
N ARG A 116 15.21 1.10 -6.61
CA ARG A 116 14.51 2.14 -5.84
C ARG A 116 13.16 1.60 -5.39
N LEU A 117 12.76 1.95 -4.18
CA LEU A 117 11.45 1.57 -3.66
C LEU A 117 10.35 2.40 -4.32
N ASP A 118 9.35 1.69 -4.84
CA ASP A 118 8.10 2.23 -5.39
C ASP A 118 6.97 2.13 -4.35
N VAL A 119 5.89 2.89 -4.53
CA VAL A 119 4.73 2.89 -3.63
C VAL A 119 3.58 2.11 -4.27
N ILE A 120 3.10 1.08 -3.58
CA ILE A 120 1.96 0.27 -4.00
C ILE A 120 0.79 0.59 -3.09
N THR A 121 -0.33 1.06 -3.64
CA THR A 121 -1.55 1.37 -2.88
C THR A 121 -2.69 0.42 -3.19
N ILE A 122 -3.48 0.13 -2.17
CA ILE A 122 -4.76 -0.56 -2.27
C ILE A 122 -5.80 0.23 -1.47
N SER A 123 -7.00 0.35 -2.02
CA SER A 123 -8.08 1.14 -1.43
C SER A 123 -9.42 0.42 -1.59
N LEU A 124 -10.33 0.61 -0.63
CA LEU A 124 -11.68 0.06 -0.74
C LEU A 124 -12.54 0.75 -1.81
N ALA A 125 -12.17 1.97 -2.19
CA ALA A 125 -12.91 2.75 -3.17
C ALA A 125 -12.53 2.41 -4.61
N ASP A 126 -11.25 2.19 -4.84
CA ASP A 126 -10.72 2.12 -6.19
C ASP A 126 -11.05 0.78 -6.89
N GLU A 127 -11.09 0.82 -8.21
CA GLU A 127 -11.15 -0.37 -9.07
C GLU A 127 -9.75 -0.93 -9.33
N TYR A 128 -8.70 -0.16 -9.02
CA TYR A 128 -7.32 -0.52 -9.29
C TYR A 128 -6.45 -0.44 -8.04
N ILE A 129 -5.54 -1.41 -7.95
CA ILE A 129 -4.30 -1.29 -7.18
C ILE A 129 -3.38 -0.37 -8.00
N LYS A 130 -2.87 0.69 -7.38
CA LYS A 130 -2.03 1.68 -8.07
C LYS A 130 -0.57 1.49 -7.66
N ILE A 131 0.32 1.60 -8.65
CA ILE A 131 1.77 1.55 -8.47
C ILE A 131 2.33 2.91 -8.85
N TYR A 132 2.89 3.61 -7.88
CA TYR A 132 3.58 4.88 -8.07
C TYR A 132 5.08 4.61 -8.15
N ARG A 133 5.66 4.86 -9.33
CA ARG A 133 7.07 4.63 -9.61
C ARG A 133 7.93 5.73 -8.99
N ASN A 134 9.04 5.34 -8.37
CA ASN A 134 10.11 6.26 -8.01
C ASN A 134 10.96 6.61 -9.23
N THR A 135 10.84 7.86 -9.68
CA THR A 135 11.50 8.36 -10.90
C THR A 135 13.02 8.47 -10.77
N GLY A 136 13.56 8.42 -9.55
CA GLY A 136 14.97 8.67 -9.25
C GLY A 136 15.32 10.15 -9.15
N VAL A 137 14.37 11.05 -9.45
CA VAL A 137 14.51 12.49 -9.19
C VAL A 137 14.10 12.77 -7.75
N ARG A 138 14.80 13.71 -7.10
CA ARG A 138 14.50 14.20 -5.75
C ARG A 138 13.83 15.58 -5.85
N ASP A 139 12.84 15.83 -5.01
CA ASP A 139 12.21 17.15 -4.91
C ASP A 139 13.04 18.12 -4.05
N HIS A 140 12.55 19.34 -3.87
CA HIS A 140 13.20 20.37 -3.06
C HIS A 140 13.34 20.02 -1.57
N ASN A 141 12.58 19.05 -1.06
CA ASN A 141 12.69 18.53 0.29
C ASN A 141 13.61 17.30 0.34
N GLY A 142 14.12 16.80 -0.78
CA GLY A 142 14.91 15.56 -0.84
C GLY A 142 14.04 14.29 -0.92
N LEU A 143 12.73 14.39 -1.07
CA LEU A 143 11.87 13.21 -1.22
C LEU A 143 11.93 12.67 -2.65
N PRO A 144 11.75 11.36 -2.87
CA PRO A 144 11.64 10.84 -4.22
C PRO A 144 10.41 11.40 -4.92
N VAL A 145 10.59 11.88 -6.15
CA VAL A 145 9.49 12.25 -7.02
C VAL A 145 8.84 10.97 -7.56
N LEU A 146 7.57 10.79 -7.19
CA LEU A 146 6.75 9.66 -7.61
C LEU A 146 5.84 10.01 -8.79
N GLU A 147 5.46 9.00 -9.57
CA GLU A 147 4.43 9.13 -10.61
C GLU A 147 3.54 7.88 -10.69
N LEU A 148 2.25 8.03 -10.94
CA LEU A 148 1.36 6.90 -11.18
C LEU A 148 1.76 6.19 -12.49
N ALA A 149 2.44 5.05 -12.37
CA ALA A 149 3.05 4.36 -13.50
C ALA A 149 2.27 3.12 -13.96
N GLN A 150 1.54 2.47 -13.05
CA GLN A 150 0.76 1.28 -13.39
C GLN A 150 -0.52 1.18 -12.56
N LYS A 151 -1.58 0.66 -13.18
CA LYS A 151 -2.83 0.28 -12.54
C LYS A 151 -3.09 -1.21 -12.77
N ILE A 152 -3.36 -1.94 -11.70
CA ILE A 152 -3.66 -3.37 -11.74
C ILE A 152 -5.11 -3.54 -11.30
N PRO A 153 -5.99 -4.19 -12.10
CA PRO A 153 -7.38 -4.42 -11.70
C PRO A 153 -7.46 -5.08 -10.33
N GLN A 154 -8.18 -4.43 -9.41
CA GLN A 154 -8.34 -4.90 -8.05
C GLN A 154 -9.39 -6.03 -8.01
N PRO A 155 -9.17 -7.11 -7.23
CA PRO A 155 -10.20 -8.09 -6.97
C PRO A 155 -11.43 -7.45 -6.31
N LYS A 156 -12.62 -7.70 -6.85
CA LYS A 156 -13.88 -7.10 -6.34
C LYS A 156 -14.13 -7.35 -4.85
N CYS A 157 -13.59 -8.43 -4.29
CA CYS A 157 -13.72 -8.74 -2.86
C CYS A 157 -13.03 -7.72 -1.94
N VAL A 158 -12.05 -6.96 -2.44
CA VAL A 158 -11.33 -5.97 -1.63
C VAL A 158 -12.30 -4.90 -1.16
N LYS A 159 -13.28 -4.49 -1.97
CA LYS A 159 -14.29 -3.49 -1.57
C LYS A 159 -15.13 -3.91 -0.34
N HIS A 160 -15.15 -5.20 -0.01
CA HIS A 160 -15.92 -5.75 1.09
C HIS A 160 -15.04 -6.25 2.26
N THR A 161 -13.72 -6.05 2.21
CA THR A 161 -12.79 -6.59 3.21
C THR A 161 -12.51 -5.71 4.41
N GLY A 162 -12.83 -4.42 4.35
CA GLY A 162 -12.41 -3.43 5.35
C GLY A 162 -10.89 -3.18 5.29
N TYR A 163 -10.07 -4.19 5.55
CA TYR A 163 -8.61 -4.08 5.57
C TYR A 163 -7.92 -5.22 4.81
N PRO A 164 -7.58 -5.04 3.52
CA PRO A 164 -6.87 -6.06 2.78
C PRO A 164 -5.45 -6.23 3.33
N GLY A 165 -5.03 -7.48 3.51
CA GLY A 165 -3.64 -7.81 3.76
C GLY A 165 -2.89 -7.82 2.43
N ILE A 166 -1.72 -7.17 2.38
CA ILE A 166 -0.86 -7.14 1.20
C ILE A 166 0.50 -7.74 1.52
N ARG A 167 1.01 -8.59 0.62
CA ARG A 167 2.41 -9.02 0.57
C ARG A 167 2.93 -8.91 -0.86
N ILE A 168 4.22 -8.63 -1.00
CA ILE A 168 4.90 -8.61 -2.28
C ILE A 168 6.12 -9.52 -2.14
N LEU A 169 6.27 -10.47 -3.05
CA LEU A 169 7.42 -11.37 -3.13
C LEU A 169 7.56 -11.95 -4.54
N ASP A 170 8.72 -12.50 -4.87
CA ASP A 170 8.87 -13.33 -6.05
C ASP A 170 8.32 -14.74 -5.77
N TRP A 171 7.03 -14.93 -6.04
CA TRP A 171 6.37 -16.23 -5.82
C TRP A 171 6.78 -17.28 -6.86
N PHE A 172 7.12 -16.86 -8.07
CA PHE A 172 7.36 -17.77 -9.20
C PHE A 172 8.84 -18.10 -9.39
N GLY A 173 9.74 -17.42 -8.67
CA GLY A 173 11.19 -17.56 -8.82
C GLY A 173 11.69 -17.02 -10.16
N ASP A 174 10.94 -16.14 -10.82
CA ASP A 174 11.28 -15.58 -12.14
C ASP A 174 11.90 -14.18 -12.05
N GLY A 175 12.23 -13.74 -10.84
CA GLY A 175 12.82 -12.44 -10.54
C GLY A 175 11.81 -11.29 -10.59
N ARG A 176 10.50 -11.56 -10.65
CA ARG A 176 9.47 -10.52 -10.77
C ARG A 176 8.58 -10.47 -9.53
N PRO A 177 8.15 -9.27 -9.09
CA PRO A 177 7.24 -9.14 -7.97
C PRO A 177 5.88 -9.78 -8.26
N THR A 178 5.38 -10.51 -7.27
CA THR A 178 4.01 -11.01 -7.21
C THR A 178 3.31 -10.34 -6.03
N LEU A 179 2.19 -9.67 -6.32
CA LEU A 179 1.35 -9.06 -5.29
C LEU A 179 0.36 -10.10 -4.76
N ILE A 180 0.39 -10.35 -3.46
CA ILE A 180 -0.55 -11.20 -2.73
C ILE A 180 -1.52 -10.30 -1.95
N VAL A 181 -2.82 -10.41 -2.26
CA VAL A 181 -3.90 -9.64 -1.61
C VAL A 181 -4.85 -10.60 -0.90
N SER A 182 -5.11 -10.37 0.39
CA SER A 182 -6.14 -11.10 1.14
C SER A 182 -7.44 -10.30 1.23
N CYS A 183 -8.58 -10.99 1.06
CA CYS A 183 -9.93 -10.47 1.26
C CYS A 183 -10.65 -11.23 2.38
N THR A 184 -11.64 -10.61 3.04
CA THR A 184 -12.60 -11.27 3.92
C THR A 184 -13.34 -12.35 3.14
N GLY A 185 -13.60 -13.48 3.80
CA GLY A 185 -14.19 -14.66 3.17
C GLY A 185 -13.17 -15.55 2.45
N ASP A 186 -11.91 -15.53 2.90
CA ASP A 186 -10.92 -16.56 2.60
C ASP A 186 -10.46 -16.64 1.14
N ALA A 187 -10.11 -15.49 0.55
CA ALA A 187 -9.49 -15.44 -0.77
C ALA A 187 -8.17 -14.67 -0.74
N VAL A 188 -7.14 -15.28 -1.30
CA VAL A 188 -5.79 -14.76 -1.49
C VAL A 188 -5.52 -14.70 -2.99
N PHE A 189 -5.27 -13.50 -3.51
CA PHE A 189 -5.00 -13.28 -4.93
C PHE A 189 -3.51 -13.04 -5.12
N ALA A 190 -2.82 -13.88 -5.88
CA ALA A 190 -1.49 -13.61 -6.40
C ALA A 190 -1.63 -13.02 -7.81
N LEU A 191 -1.13 -11.80 -8.02
CA LEU A 191 -1.29 -11.05 -9.27
C LEU A 191 0.06 -10.89 -10.00
N PRO A 192 0.56 -11.92 -10.69
CA PRO A 192 1.69 -11.78 -11.61
C PRO A 192 1.25 -11.13 -12.93
N ARG A 193 1.41 -9.80 -13.04
CA ARG A 193 1.05 -8.99 -14.23
C ARG A 193 -0.47 -8.95 -14.50
N PRO A 194 -0.97 -7.99 -15.31
CA PRO A 194 -2.39 -7.94 -15.71
C PRO A 194 -2.91 -9.19 -16.45
N GLU A 195 -2.04 -10.11 -16.87
CA GLU A 195 -2.41 -11.27 -17.70
C GLU A 195 -2.48 -12.61 -16.95
N ARG A 196 -1.96 -12.69 -15.72
CA ARG A 196 -2.04 -13.90 -14.90
C ARG A 196 -2.43 -13.49 -13.49
N SER A 197 -3.61 -13.92 -13.05
CA SER A 197 -4.06 -13.76 -11.68
C SER A 197 -4.35 -15.15 -11.13
N LEU A 198 -3.68 -15.52 -10.05
CA LEU A 198 -3.94 -16.72 -9.29
C LEU A 198 -4.86 -16.38 -8.13
N VAL A 199 -5.99 -17.09 -8.01
CA VAL A 199 -6.89 -16.97 -6.87
C VAL A 199 -6.79 -18.24 -6.03
N LEU A 200 -6.22 -18.12 -4.85
CA LEU A 200 -6.29 -19.14 -3.80
C LEU A 200 -7.50 -18.80 -2.93
N THR A 201 -8.38 -19.76 -2.68
CA THR A 201 -9.50 -19.56 -1.75
C THR A 201 -9.57 -20.73 -0.78
N THR A 202 -9.69 -20.43 0.50
CA THR A 202 -9.87 -21.42 1.58
C THR A 202 -11.31 -21.38 2.05
N ARG A 203 -12.26 -21.94 1.29
CA ARG A 203 -13.66 -21.99 1.77
C ARG A 203 -13.73 -22.62 3.18
N PRO A 204 -14.37 -21.97 4.17
CA PRO A 204 -15.08 -22.68 5.23
C PRO A 204 -16.51 -22.86 4.71
N GLY A 205 -16.73 -23.94 3.97
CA GLY A 205 -18.10 -24.45 3.90
C GLY A 205 -18.43 -24.93 5.30
N GLY A 206 -19.46 -24.36 5.95
CA GLY A 206 -20.05 -24.99 7.13
C GLY A 206 -20.22 -26.49 6.86
N PHE A 207 -19.76 -27.30 7.83
CA PHE A 207 -19.86 -28.76 7.89
C PHE A 207 -20.05 -29.43 6.52
N PHE A 208 -18.99 -29.77 5.79
CA PHE A 208 -18.84 -30.99 4.99
C PHE A 208 -17.53 -30.92 4.18
N TRP A 209 -16.66 -31.90 4.43
CA TRP A 209 -15.35 -32.10 3.82
C TRP A 209 -15.41 -32.17 2.28
N ARG A 210 -14.94 -31.14 1.56
CA ARG A 210 -14.33 -31.25 0.21
C ARG A 210 -13.38 -30.08 -0.10
N THR A 211 -12.09 -30.36 -0.15
CA THR A 211 -11.04 -29.46 -0.65
C THR A 211 -11.19 -29.26 -2.16
N ALA A 212 -11.24 -28.01 -2.63
CA ALA A 212 -11.05 -27.70 -4.05
C ALA A 212 -10.31 -26.35 -4.20
N ILE A 213 -9.00 -26.43 -4.48
CA ILE A 213 -8.23 -25.29 -4.98
C ILE A 213 -8.69 -25.05 -6.42
N ARG A 214 -9.31 -23.91 -6.71
CA ARG A 214 -9.70 -23.55 -8.08
C ARG A 214 -8.66 -22.64 -8.72
N TRP A 215 -7.82 -23.24 -9.56
CA TRP A 215 -6.97 -22.53 -10.50
C TRP A 215 -7.82 -22.07 -11.69
N ARG A 216 -7.91 -20.77 -11.95
CA ARG A 216 -8.43 -20.26 -13.23
C ARG A 216 -7.38 -19.35 -13.86
N ALA A 217 -6.57 -19.93 -14.74
CA ALA A 217 -5.90 -19.15 -15.77
C ALA A 217 -6.95 -18.83 -16.85
N THR A 218 -7.31 -17.56 -17.03
CA THR A 218 -8.06 -17.15 -18.22
C THR A 218 -7.10 -17.16 -19.40
N GLY A 219 -7.01 -18.32 -20.07
CA GLY A 219 -6.22 -18.50 -21.29
C GLY A 219 -5.60 -19.89 -21.41
N ARG A 220 -6.44 -20.87 -21.80
CA ARG A 220 -6.13 -22.30 -22.04
C ARG A 220 -5.72 -23.14 -20.81
N SER A 221 -6.53 -24.18 -20.63
CA SER A 221 -6.62 -25.16 -19.56
C SER A 221 -5.30 -25.87 -19.24
N ILE A 222 -4.94 -25.97 -17.96
CA ILE A 222 -4.17 -27.10 -17.43
C ILE A 222 -4.86 -27.56 -16.13
N CYS A 223 -5.44 -28.75 -16.18
CA CYS A 223 -5.90 -29.51 -15.01
C CYS A 223 -4.71 -30.30 -14.46
N ALA A 224 -4.48 -30.23 -13.15
CA ALA A 224 -3.66 -31.22 -12.44
C ALA A 224 -4.51 -31.87 -11.34
N THR A 225 -4.96 -33.09 -11.60
CA THR A 225 -5.51 -34.00 -10.59
C THR A 225 -4.36 -34.79 -9.99
N GLY A 226 -4.04 -34.57 -8.72
CA GLY A 226 -3.10 -35.39 -7.96
C GLY A 226 -3.64 -35.66 -6.56
N ARG A 227 -4.02 -36.91 -6.28
CA ARG A 227 -4.29 -37.41 -4.92
C ARG A 227 -2.95 -37.63 -4.24
N ALA A 228 -2.66 -36.90 -3.16
CA ALA A 228 -1.73 -37.40 -2.16
C ALA A 228 -2.55 -38.25 -1.17
N LYS A 229 -2.30 -39.56 -1.19
CA LYS A 229 -2.73 -40.50 -0.14
C LYS A 229 -1.53 -40.73 0.79
N GLY A 230 -1.83 -40.77 2.10
CA GLY A 230 -1.04 -41.41 3.14
C GLY A 230 -0.13 -40.45 3.93
N ASP A 231 0.07 -40.61 5.23
CA ASP A 231 -0.65 -41.33 6.28
C ASP A 231 -0.32 -40.61 7.60
N VAL A 232 -1.22 -40.74 8.57
CA VAL A 232 -1.05 -40.26 9.94
C VAL A 232 0.01 -41.12 10.65
N ILE A 233 1.04 -40.48 11.21
CA ILE A 233 1.62 -40.79 12.53
C ILE A 233 1.92 -39.45 13.21
#